data_AF-A0AA39MW09-F1
#
_entry.id   AF-A0AA39MW09-F1
#
_cell.length_a   1.000
_cell.length_b   1.000
_cell.length_c   1.000
_cell.angle_alpha   90.00
_cell.angle_beta   90.00
_cell.angle_gamma   90.00
#
_symmetry.space_group_name_H-M   'P 1'
#
loop_
_entity.id
_entity.type
_entity.pdbx_description
1 polymer ?
#
loop_
_entity_poly.entity_id
_entity_poly.type
_entity_poly.pdbx_seq_one_letter_code
_entity_poly.pdbx_strand_id
1 'polypeptide(L)'
;MSMTLDEFDEFAEKLRTFEPPAILSPKSYDRYTRNWRSILFFADKNLTATMTHNEEAASSTVNNAGQLEDPINEIMAHVEDDLITLELLMVNLCPGKCPKYKKREMEFFIRLVTGYAYASVDQIKAIFDPDSRPGKYTWTAACKTLTDINKNKDLNERLLERDRHLLNQPEAEGLADWIRYVVYMTTSILFAHDYALLNDDDKDAYVLDLCGTIRESALVGDEESRTAVRNQFYNEHRRTVTARNHYLSLFHLFGASVLLDPTIDIRTRTGIPTLSATFPKTFGRLRKEFKSDDIRLTRLHNDNSALLLNMLQVLGSEDVVKLVRDFLATFDKDTEDESG
;
A
#
# COMPACT_ATOMS: atom_id res chain seq x y z
N MET A 1 15.81 -25.85 12.50
CA MET A 1 17.25 -25.96 12.84
C MET A 1 17.70 -24.58 13.31
N SER A 2 18.23 -24.48 14.53
CA SER A 2 18.76 -23.22 15.06
C SER A 2 20.20 -23.10 14.60
N MET A 3 20.52 -21.98 13.96
CA MET A 3 21.87 -21.64 13.53
C MET A 3 22.75 -21.44 14.77
N THR A 4 23.95 -21.98 14.77
CA THR A 4 24.88 -21.84 15.90
C THR A 4 25.55 -20.48 15.89
N LEU A 5 26.14 -20.08 17.02
CA LEU A 5 26.82 -18.79 17.15
C LEU A 5 28.02 -18.69 16.16
N ASP A 6 28.71 -19.80 15.94
CA ASP A 6 29.83 -19.88 15.01
C ASP A 6 29.38 -19.72 13.54
N GLU A 7 28.22 -20.28 13.18
CA GLU A 7 27.61 -20.07 11.85
C GLU A 7 27.20 -18.60 11.65
N PHE A 8 26.79 -17.91 12.72
CA PHE A 8 26.43 -16.50 12.69
C PHE A 8 27.65 -15.59 12.50
N ASP A 9 28.73 -15.87 13.20
CA ASP A 9 29.97 -15.10 13.08
C ASP A 9 30.61 -15.31 11.70
N GLU A 10 30.57 -16.53 11.15
CA GLU A 10 31.03 -16.80 9.77
C GLU A 10 30.19 -16.05 8.72
N PHE A 11 28.87 -15.94 8.93
CA PHE A 11 27.98 -15.18 8.05
C PHE A 11 28.23 -13.67 8.14
N ALA A 12 28.49 -13.15 9.34
CA ALA A 12 28.80 -11.74 9.56
C ALA A 12 30.14 -11.34 8.92
N GLU A 13 31.14 -12.21 8.96
CA GLU A 13 32.46 -11.97 8.36
C GLU A 13 32.38 -11.99 6.81
N LYS A 14 31.55 -12.87 6.23
CA LYS A 14 31.26 -12.90 4.78
C LYS A 14 30.51 -11.66 4.28
N LEU A 15 29.66 -11.07 5.11
CA LEU A 15 28.97 -9.81 4.78
C LEU A 15 29.92 -8.60 4.82
N ARG A 16 30.89 -8.58 5.73
CA ARG A 16 31.88 -7.49 5.83
C ARG A 16 32.88 -7.48 4.67
N THR A 17 33.12 -8.64 4.07
CA THR A 17 34.08 -8.84 2.97
C THR A 17 33.41 -8.90 1.59
N PHE A 18 32.08 -8.71 1.53
CA PHE A 18 31.34 -8.69 0.29
C PHE A 18 31.58 -7.39 -0.47
N GLU A 19 32.46 -7.44 -1.48
CA GLU A 19 32.50 -6.39 -2.50
C GLU A 19 31.33 -6.57 -3.48
N PRO A 20 30.49 -5.55 -3.68
CA PRO A 20 29.38 -5.64 -4.62
C PRO A 20 29.91 -5.88 -6.05
N PRO A 21 29.20 -6.66 -6.88
CA PRO A 21 29.64 -6.96 -8.24
C PRO A 21 29.84 -5.67 -9.04
N ALA A 22 30.95 -5.60 -9.78
CA ALA A 22 31.46 -4.44 -10.51
C ALA A 22 30.62 -3.96 -11.71
N ILE A 23 29.28 -4.09 -11.66
CA ILE A 23 28.35 -3.75 -12.75
C ILE A 23 27.53 -2.50 -12.42
N LEU A 24 28.06 -1.58 -11.62
CA LEU A 24 27.55 -0.20 -11.59
C LEU A 24 28.69 0.74 -11.97
N SER A 25 28.57 1.35 -13.14
CA SER A 25 29.57 2.32 -13.61
C SER A 25 29.70 3.46 -12.58
N PRO A 26 30.91 3.99 -12.32
CA PRO A 26 31.09 5.14 -11.44
C PRO A 26 30.23 6.35 -11.81
N LYS A 27 29.86 6.49 -13.09
CA LYS A 27 28.95 7.55 -13.58
C LYS A 27 27.51 7.38 -13.09
N SER A 28 27.06 6.15 -12.82
CA SER A 28 25.74 5.89 -12.23
C SER A 28 25.74 6.33 -10.77
N TYR A 29 26.77 5.97 -10.01
CA TYR A 29 26.93 6.35 -8.59
C TYR A 29 27.07 7.87 -8.39
N ASP A 30 27.77 8.56 -9.30
CA ASP A 30 27.94 10.03 -9.26
C ASP A 30 26.63 10.79 -9.60
N ARG A 31 25.72 10.15 -10.37
CA ARG A 31 24.36 10.67 -10.64
C ARG A 31 23.42 10.45 -9.45
N TYR A 32 23.51 9.29 -8.80
CA TYR A 32 22.77 8.96 -7.57
C TYR A 32 23.16 9.89 -6.41
N THR A 33 24.43 10.27 -6.27
CA THR A 33 24.91 11.10 -5.15
C THR A 33 24.67 12.61 -5.34
N ARG A 34 24.61 13.12 -6.58
CA ARG A 34 24.33 14.55 -6.83
C ARG A 34 22.88 14.95 -6.59
N ASN A 35 21.91 14.12 -6.98
CA ASN A 35 20.49 14.37 -6.67
C ASN A 35 20.17 14.12 -5.18
N TRP A 36 20.95 13.29 -4.51
CA TRP A 36 20.73 12.96 -3.10
C TRP A 36 21.33 13.99 -2.13
N ARG A 37 22.47 14.60 -2.46
CA ARG A 37 23.09 15.65 -1.63
C ARG A 37 22.27 16.94 -1.60
N SER A 38 21.55 17.29 -2.67
CA SER A 38 20.63 18.43 -2.67
C SER A 38 19.41 18.17 -1.78
N ILE A 39 18.79 16.98 -1.87
CA ILE A 39 17.62 16.60 -1.07
C ILE A 39 17.97 16.50 0.43
N LEU A 40 19.11 15.87 0.77
CA LEU A 40 19.59 15.85 2.16
C LEU A 40 19.95 17.24 2.67
N PHE A 41 20.52 18.12 1.85
CA PHE A 41 20.86 19.49 2.26
C PHE A 41 19.61 20.35 2.53
N PHE A 42 18.51 20.13 1.81
CA PHE A 42 17.23 20.79 2.08
C PHE A 42 16.49 20.20 3.28
N ALA A 43 16.53 18.88 3.45
CA ALA A 43 15.96 18.21 4.63
C ALA A 43 16.70 18.61 5.91
N ASP A 44 18.04 18.67 5.90
CA ASP A 44 18.86 18.98 7.07
C ASP A 44 18.68 20.44 7.53
N LYS A 45 18.52 21.40 6.60
CA LYS A 45 18.22 22.81 6.92
C LYS A 45 16.83 23.03 7.49
N ASN A 46 15.83 22.26 7.04
CA ASN A 46 14.47 22.37 7.55
C ASN A 46 14.27 21.59 8.87
N LEU A 47 14.99 20.48 9.06
CA LEU A 47 15.03 19.74 10.33
C LEU A 47 15.70 20.54 11.45
N THR A 48 16.81 21.23 11.19
CA THR A 48 17.46 22.08 12.22
C THR A 48 16.61 23.30 12.61
N ALA A 49 15.84 23.86 11.67
CA ALA A 49 14.91 24.97 11.96
C ALA A 49 13.67 24.52 12.76
N THR A 50 13.24 23.26 12.59
CA THR A 50 12.07 22.72 13.30
C THR A 50 12.44 22.14 14.67
N MET A 51 13.65 21.58 14.83
CA MET A 51 14.12 21.04 16.12
C MET A 51 14.47 22.13 17.15
N THR A 52 14.93 23.31 16.71
CA THR A 52 15.25 24.42 17.64
C THR A 52 14.02 25.04 18.31
N HIS A 53 12.80 24.75 17.84
CA HIS A 53 11.56 25.17 18.51
C HIS A 53 10.92 24.09 19.39
N ASN A 54 11.39 22.84 19.35
CA ASN A 54 10.83 21.73 20.12
C ASN A 54 11.74 21.23 21.27
N GLU A 55 12.95 21.77 21.43
CA GLU A 55 13.90 21.34 22.48
C GLU A 55 13.56 21.83 23.91
N GLU A 56 12.55 22.68 24.11
CA GLU A 56 12.14 23.10 25.47
C GLU A 56 11.09 22.19 26.14
N ALA A 57 10.58 21.14 25.49
CA ALA A 57 9.53 20.27 26.06
C ALA A 57 9.98 18.85 26.46
N ALA A 58 11.26 18.51 26.42
CA ALA A 58 11.75 17.16 26.73
C ALA A 58 12.79 17.13 27.86
N SER A 59 12.32 17.26 29.10
CA SER A 59 13.11 16.82 30.26
C SER A 59 12.21 16.24 31.35
N SER A 60 11.86 14.96 31.20
CA SER A 60 11.68 14.07 32.35
C SER A 60 11.91 12.62 31.95
N THR A 61 13.14 12.16 32.14
CA THR A 61 13.48 10.73 32.18
C THR A 61 12.95 10.15 33.49
N VAL A 62 12.00 9.23 33.44
CA VAL A 62 11.73 8.31 34.56
C VAL A 62 11.55 6.89 34.02
N ASN A 63 12.44 6.03 34.51
CA ASN A 63 12.45 4.58 34.37
C ASN A 63 11.06 3.97 34.62
N ASN A 64 10.65 2.97 33.82
CA ASN A 64 9.86 1.85 34.30
C ASN A 64 9.92 0.66 33.34
N ALA A 65 10.41 -0.47 33.84
CA ALA A 65 10.05 -1.78 33.34
C ALA A 65 8.59 -2.06 33.77
N GLY A 66 7.62 -1.91 32.88
CA GLY A 66 6.21 -2.16 33.21
C GLY A 66 5.26 -1.78 32.08
N GLN A 67 4.36 -2.71 31.75
CA GLN A 67 3.29 -2.64 30.74
C GLN A 67 3.79 -2.53 29.29
N LEU A 68 3.57 -3.58 28.49
CA LEU A 68 3.37 -3.35 27.06
C LEU A 68 2.17 -2.42 26.97
N GLU A 69 2.40 -1.14 26.65
CA GLU A 69 1.33 -0.24 26.27
C GLU A 69 0.46 -0.93 25.23
N ASP A 70 -0.84 -0.83 25.44
CA ASP A 70 -1.82 -1.36 24.51
C ASP A 70 -1.59 -0.67 23.16
N PRO A 71 -1.24 -1.38 22.06
CA PRO A 71 -0.92 -0.74 20.78
C PRO A 71 -2.03 0.18 20.27
N ILE A 72 -3.27 -0.03 20.73
CA ILE A 72 -4.39 0.86 20.43
C ILE A 72 -4.27 2.19 21.16
N ASN A 73 -3.89 2.21 22.43
CA ASN A 73 -3.74 3.48 23.15
C ASN A 73 -2.63 4.32 22.53
N GLU A 74 -1.55 3.67 22.08
CA GLU A 74 -0.47 4.32 21.33
C GLU A 74 -1.00 4.91 20.02
N ILE A 75 -1.69 4.11 19.18
CA ILE A 75 -2.28 4.63 17.92
C ILE A 75 -3.26 5.78 18.19
N MET A 76 -4.13 5.64 19.18
CA MET A 76 -5.16 6.64 19.49
C MET A 76 -4.57 7.94 20.07
N ALA A 77 -3.39 7.91 20.68
CA ALA A 77 -2.70 9.11 21.14
C ALA A 77 -2.32 10.05 19.97
N HIS A 78 -2.10 9.50 18.77
CA HIS A 78 -1.73 10.25 17.57
C HIS A 78 -2.93 10.79 16.77
N VAL A 79 -4.14 10.62 17.29
CA VAL A 79 -5.34 11.16 16.67
C VAL A 79 -5.25 12.70 16.69
N GLU A 80 -4.84 13.33 17.76
CA GLU A 80 -4.81 14.81 17.80
C GLU A 80 -3.51 15.43 17.26
N ASP A 81 -2.61 14.61 16.72
CA ASP A 81 -1.35 15.07 16.14
C ASP A 81 -1.57 15.92 14.88
N ASP A 82 -0.58 16.76 14.58
CA ASP A 82 -0.50 17.49 13.33
C ASP A 82 -0.51 16.54 12.13
N LEU A 83 -1.24 16.94 11.09
CA LEU A 83 -1.35 16.18 9.85
C LEU A 83 0.02 15.93 9.21
N ILE A 84 0.19 14.75 8.63
CA ILE A 84 1.44 14.37 7.96
C ILE A 84 1.66 15.26 6.74
N THR A 85 2.75 16.00 6.73
CA THR A 85 3.07 16.91 5.64
C THR A 85 3.48 16.16 4.37
N LEU A 86 3.48 16.87 3.24
CA LEU A 86 3.88 16.32 1.96
C LEU A 86 5.34 15.85 1.96
N GLU A 87 6.23 16.55 2.67
CA GLU A 87 7.64 16.18 2.84
C GLU A 87 7.78 14.86 3.60
N LEU A 88 7.01 14.67 4.67
CA LEU A 88 7.04 13.43 5.45
C LEU A 88 6.41 12.26 4.66
N LEU A 89 5.36 12.53 3.87
CA LEU A 89 4.81 11.55 2.94
C LEU A 89 5.86 11.08 1.93
N MET A 90 6.65 11.97 1.32
CA MET A 90 7.70 11.58 0.38
C MET A 90 8.70 10.59 0.95
N VAL A 91 9.11 10.78 2.21
CA VAL A 91 10.02 9.86 2.90
C VAL A 91 9.43 8.45 2.93
N ASN A 92 8.12 8.34 3.16
CA ASN A 92 7.41 7.06 3.21
C ASN A 92 7.21 6.43 1.83
N LEU A 93 7.19 7.22 0.75
CA LEU A 93 7.11 6.73 -0.63
C LEU A 93 8.44 6.11 -1.13
N CYS A 94 9.53 6.20 -0.35
CA CYS A 94 10.85 5.69 -0.71
C CYS A 94 11.25 4.49 0.20
N PRO A 95 10.92 3.24 -0.20
CA PRO A 95 10.82 2.07 0.69
C PRO A 95 12.13 1.47 1.22
N GLY A 96 13.29 2.10 1.00
CA GLY A 96 14.61 1.49 1.24
C GLY A 96 14.98 1.20 2.71
N LYS A 97 14.12 1.48 3.70
CA LYS A 97 14.50 1.46 5.14
C LYS A 97 13.42 1.04 6.15
N CYS A 98 12.35 0.34 5.76
CA CYS A 98 11.31 -0.04 6.74
C CYS A 98 11.74 -1.20 7.67
N PRO A 99 11.64 -1.06 9.02
CA PRO A 99 11.86 -2.15 9.97
C PRO A 99 10.82 -3.26 9.87
N LYS A 100 11.11 -4.43 10.46
CA LYS A 100 10.24 -5.63 10.49
C LYS A 100 8.81 -5.29 10.95
N TYR A 101 7.85 -6.03 10.37
CA TYR A 101 6.39 -5.83 10.33
C TYR A 101 5.70 -5.19 11.55
N LYS A 102 6.10 -5.49 12.79
CA LYS A 102 5.40 -4.99 13.99
C LYS A 102 5.47 -3.46 14.14
N LYS A 103 6.63 -2.86 13.86
CA LYS A 103 6.77 -1.39 13.91
C LYS A 103 6.11 -0.74 12.69
N ARG A 104 6.27 -1.34 11.51
CA ARG A 104 5.69 -0.84 10.25
C ARG A 104 4.16 -0.82 10.28
N GLU A 105 3.51 -1.85 10.84
CA GLU A 105 2.05 -1.90 10.98
C GLU A 105 1.51 -0.82 11.91
N MET A 106 2.18 -0.62 13.05
CA MET A 106 1.79 0.40 14.02
C MET A 106 1.97 1.82 13.44
N GLU A 107 3.14 2.08 12.85
CA GLU A 107 3.41 3.33 12.15
C GLU A 107 2.41 3.57 11.00
N PHE A 108 1.99 2.52 10.29
CA PHE A 108 0.95 2.60 9.28
C PHE A 108 -0.40 3.02 9.88
N PHE A 109 -0.86 2.36 10.94
CA PHE A 109 -2.12 2.75 11.59
C PHE A 109 -2.07 4.15 12.19
N ILE A 110 -0.95 4.55 12.80
CA ILE A 110 -0.72 5.91 13.27
C ILE A 110 -0.94 6.89 12.11
N ARG A 111 -0.30 6.65 10.96
CA ARG A 111 -0.46 7.55 9.81
C ARG A 111 -1.89 7.59 9.27
N LEU A 112 -2.61 6.47 9.29
CA LEU A 112 -4.01 6.44 8.87
C LEU A 112 -4.93 7.21 9.82
N VAL A 113 -4.73 7.13 11.14
CA VAL A 113 -5.55 7.87 12.10
C VAL A 113 -5.20 9.35 12.12
N THR A 114 -3.93 9.72 11.97
CA THR A 114 -3.46 11.12 11.88
C THR A 114 -3.92 11.75 10.57
N GLY A 115 -3.73 11.07 9.44
CA GLY A 115 -4.05 11.58 8.10
C GLY A 115 -2.97 12.48 7.52
N TYR A 116 -3.13 12.86 6.24
CA TYR A 116 -2.16 13.68 5.51
C TYR A 116 -2.69 15.08 5.24
N ALA A 117 -1.82 16.08 5.37
CA ALA A 117 -2.13 17.46 5.09
C ALA A 117 -2.40 17.66 3.60
N TYR A 118 -3.44 18.42 3.28
CA TYR A 118 -3.72 18.82 1.91
C TYR A 118 -2.51 19.56 1.28
N ALA A 119 -2.24 19.27 0.01
CA ALA A 119 -1.29 20.00 -0.80
C ALA A 119 -1.87 20.29 -2.17
N SER A 120 -1.70 21.53 -2.62
CA SER A 120 -2.08 21.95 -3.97
C SER A 120 -1.15 21.36 -5.03
N VAL A 121 -1.62 21.31 -6.27
CA VAL A 121 -0.84 20.89 -7.44
C VAL A 121 0.50 21.65 -7.55
N ASP A 122 0.51 22.96 -7.24
CA ASP A 122 1.72 23.77 -7.35
C ASP A 122 2.73 23.48 -6.24
N GLN A 123 2.26 23.23 -5.00
CA GLN A 123 3.13 22.75 -3.91
C GLN A 123 3.74 21.39 -4.24
N ILE A 124 2.95 20.48 -4.82
CA ILE A 124 3.44 19.17 -5.24
C ILE A 124 4.48 19.31 -6.36
N LYS A 125 4.23 20.14 -7.39
CA LYS A 125 5.21 20.42 -8.45
C LYS A 125 6.50 21.06 -7.93
N ALA A 126 6.43 21.88 -6.89
CA ALA A 126 7.61 22.50 -6.29
C ALA A 126 8.52 21.48 -5.60
N ILE A 127 7.95 20.37 -5.15
CA ILE A 127 8.63 19.31 -4.39
C ILE A 127 9.11 18.17 -5.30
N PHE A 128 8.29 17.78 -6.29
CA PHE A 128 8.61 16.68 -7.20
C PHE A 128 9.22 17.20 -8.49
N ASP A 129 10.47 16.80 -8.75
CA ASP A 129 11.15 17.06 -10.02
C ASP A 129 10.34 16.44 -11.18
N PRO A 130 10.02 17.20 -12.24
CA PRO A 130 9.38 16.67 -13.44
C PRO A 130 10.05 15.41 -14.02
N ASP A 131 11.36 15.28 -13.85
CA ASP A 131 12.14 14.12 -14.31
C ASP A 131 11.92 12.87 -13.43
N SER A 132 11.29 13.02 -12.26
CA SER A 132 10.92 11.91 -11.37
C SER A 132 9.62 11.20 -11.81
N ARG A 133 8.92 11.73 -12.82
CA ARG A 133 7.68 11.14 -13.32
C ARG A 133 7.97 9.83 -14.06
N PRO A 134 7.17 8.78 -13.86
CA PRO A 134 7.17 7.66 -14.79
C PRO A 134 6.89 8.18 -16.20
N GLY A 135 7.46 7.51 -17.20
CA GLY A 135 7.20 7.84 -18.59
C GLY A 135 5.69 7.91 -18.88
N LYS A 136 5.27 8.89 -19.68
CA LYS A 136 3.85 9.17 -19.98
C LYS A 136 3.04 7.91 -20.38
N TYR A 137 3.70 6.93 -20.98
CA TYR A 137 3.09 5.71 -21.49
C TYR A 137 3.11 4.52 -20.52
N THR A 138 3.85 4.61 -19.40
CA THR A 138 4.09 3.46 -18.51
C THR A 138 2.78 2.86 -17.97
N TRP A 139 1.79 3.70 -17.67
CA TRP A 139 0.53 3.27 -17.05
C TRP A 139 -0.72 3.42 -17.93
N THR A 140 -0.62 4.13 -19.07
CA THR A 140 -1.77 4.40 -19.94
C THR A 140 -2.46 3.13 -20.41
N ALA A 141 -1.71 2.15 -20.92
CA ALA A 141 -2.29 0.89 -21.40
C ALA A 141 -2.98 0.13 -20.26
N ALA A 142 -2.31 0.02 -19.11
CA ALA A 142 -2.85 -0.65 -17.93
C ALA A 142 -4.15 -0.01 -17.43
N CYS A 143 -4.17 1.32 -17.27
CA CYS A 143 -5.35 2.04 -16.79
C CYS A 143 -6.52 2.03 -17.78
N LYS A 144 -6.24 2.07 -19.10
CA LYS A 144 -7.29 1.89 -20.12
C LYS A 144 -7.92 0.51 -20.04
N THR A 145 -7.11 -0.53 -19.99
CA THR A 145 -7.59 -1.91 -19.79
C THR A 145 -8.46 -2.01 -18.54
N LEU A 146 -8.01 -1.50 -17.39
CA LEU A 146 -8.80 -1.50 -16.15
C LEU A 146 -10.11 -0.70 -16.27
N THR A 147 -10.08 0.44 -16.96
CA THR A 147 -11.28 1.26 -17.21
C THR A 147 -12.30 0.50 -18.04
N ASP A 148 -11.86 -0.26 -19.04
CA ASP A 148 -12.74 -1.06 -19.89
C ASP A 148 -13.28 -2.29 -19.15
N ILE A 149 -12.44 -2.97 -18.37
CA ILE A 149 -12.85 -4.05 -17.44
C ILE A 149 -13.97 -3.55 -16.52
N ASN A 150 -13.82 -2.35 -15.94
CA ASN A 150 -14.81 -1.79 -15.00
C ASN A 150 -16.17 -1.47 -15.65
N LYS A 151 -16.24 -1.30 -16.97
CA LYS A 151 -17.52 -1.10 -17.69
C LYS A 151 -18.25 -2.40 -17.96
N ASN A 152 -17.59 -3.56 -17.81
CA ASN A 152 -18.23 -4.84 -18.02
C ASN A 152 -19.33 -5.06 -16.97
N LYS A 153 -20.52 -5.47 -17.42
CA LYS A 153 -21.67 -5.75 -16.57
C LYS A 153 -21.64 -7.16 -16.00
N ASP A 154 -20.93 -8.09 -16.64
CA ASP A 154 -20.74 -9.44 -16.12
C ASP A 154 -19.70 -9.41 -14.99
N LEU A 155 -20.14 -9.79 -13.79
CA LEU A 155 -19.29 -9.79 -12.60
C LEU A 155 -18.15 -10.80 -12.69
N ASN A 156 -18.41 -12.00 -13.20
CA ASN A 156 -17.41 -13.06 -13.27
C ASN A 156 -16.32 -12.72 -14.29
N GLU A 157 -16.72 -12.23 -15.46
CA GLU A 157 -15.77 -11.77 -16.49
C GLU A 157 -14.94 -10.60 -15.97
N ARG A 158 -15.59 -9.62 -15.32
CA ARG A 158 -14.92 -8.46 -14.72
C ARG A 158 -13.88 -8.87 -13.66
N LEU A 159 -14.21 -9.81 -12.77
CA LEU A 159 -13.28 -10.32 -11.76
C LEU A 159 -12.10 -11.04 -12.39
N LEU A 160 -12.35 -11.89 -13.40
CA LEU A 160 -11.34 -12.68 -14.10
C LEU A 160 -10.33 -11.79 -14.81
N GLU A 161 -10.82 -10.76 -15.51
CA GLU A 161 -9.96 -9.81 -16.20
C GLU A 161 -9.13 -8.96 -15.23
N ARG A 162 -9.67 -8.58 -14.07
CA ARG A 162 -8.89 -7.89 -13.02
C ARG A 162 -7.77 -8.77 -12.48
N ASP A 163 -8.03 -10.04 -12.20
CA ASP A 163 -7.00 -10.95 -11.72
C ASP A 163 -5.90 -11.15 -12.77
N ARG A 164 -6.27 -11.36 -14.03
CA ARG A 164 -5.31 -11.41 -15.15
C ARG A 164 -4.47 -10.15 -15.24
N HIS A 165 -5.08 -8.98 -15.07
CA HIS A 165 -4.35 -7.72 -15.09
C HIS A 165 -3.33 -7.63 -13.94
N LEU A 166 -3.77 -7.92 -12.72
CA LEU A 166 -2.92 -7.84 -11.52
C LEU A 166 -1.73 -8.80 -11.56
N LEU A 167 -1.91 -10.00 -12.12
CA LEU A 167 -0.85 -11.00 -12.25
C LEU A 167 0.23 -10.62 -13.28
N ASN A 168 -0.11 -9.79 -14.26
CA ASN A 168 0.77 -9.43 -15.38
C ASN A 168 1.39 -8.04 -15.23
N GLN A 169 1.31 -7.40 -14.06
CA GLN A 169 1.89 -6.06 -13.87
C GLN A 169 3.42 -6.13 -13.84
N PRO A 170 4.13 -5.33 -14.65
CA PRO A 170 5.58 -5.27 -14.62
C PRO A 170 6.09 -4.68 -13.29
N GLU A 171 7.28 -5.09 -12.88
CA GLU A 171 8.01 -4.43 -11.79
C GLU A 171 8.32 -2.98 -12.18
N ALA A 172 8.26 -2.09 -11.19
CA ALA A 172 8.50 -0.66 -11.35
C ALA A 172 9.56 -0.21 -10.33
N GLU A 173 10.10 1.01 -10.49
CA GLU A 173 11.04 1.59 -9.54
C GLU A 173 10.64 3.02 -9.15
N GLY A 174 10.84 3.38 -7.87
CA GLY A 174 10.69 4.75 -7.38
C GLY A 174 9.23 5.22 -7.35
N LEU A 175 8.94 6.43 -7.85
CA LEU A 175 7.56 6.95 -7.88
C LEU A 175 6.63 6.12 -8.78
N ALA A 176 7.19 5.35 -9.72
CA ALA A 176 6.41 4.38 -10.48
C ALA A 176 5.90 3.23 -9.59
N ASP A 177 6.60 2.87 -8.50
CA ASP A 177 6.10 1.89 -7.52
C ASP A 177 4.93 2.43 -6.72
N TRP A 178 4.95 3.71 -6.34
CA TRP A 178 3.79 4.30 -5.66
C TRP A 178 2.56 4.33 -6.58
N ILE A 179 2.72 4.71 -7.85
CA ILE A 179 1.59 4.68 -8.80
C ILE A 179 1.10 3.24 -9.03
N ARG A 180 2.03 2.28 -9.17
CA ARG A 180 1.72 0.85 -9.23
C ARG A 180 0.92 0.41 -8.00
N TYR A 181 1.35 0.83 -6.81
CA TYR A 181 0.66 0.57 -5.55
C TYR A 181 -0.76 1.13 -5.57
N VAL A 182 -0.95 2.40 -5.97
CA VAL A 182 -2.29 3.02 -6.08
C VAL A 182 -3.19 2.23 -7.03
N VAL A 183 -2.69 1.88 -8.23
CA VAL A 183 -3.45 1.11 -9.23
C VAL A 183 -3.78 -0.30 -8.72
N TYR A 184 -2.81 -0.96 -8.11
CA TYR A 184 -2.95 -2.29 -7.52
C TYR A 184 -4.01 -2.30 -6.40
N MET A 185 -3.94 -1.34 -5.47
CA MET A 185 -4.87 -1.23 -4.36
C MET A 185 -6.29 -0.89 -4.84
N THR A 186 -6.41 0.08 -5.75
CA THR A 186 -7.69 0.43 -6.40
C THR A 186 -8.34 -0.81 -7.01
N THR A 187 -7.61 -1.58 -7.81
CA THR A 187 -8.11 -2.79 -8.47
C THR A 187 -8.45 -3.88 -7.45
N SER A 188 -7.65 -4.03 -6.40
CA SER A 188 -7.85 -5.01 -5.33
C SER A 188 -9.10 -4.72 -4.50
N ILE A 189 -9.37 -3.44 -4.20
CA ILE A 189 -10.55 -3.01 -3.46
C ILE A 189 -11.81 -3.21 -4.32
N LEU A 190 -11.78 -2.80 -5.59
CA LEU A 190 -12.87 -3.06 -6.54
C LEU A 190 -13.15 -4.55 -6.70
N PHE A 191 -12.12 -5.38 -6.76
CA PHE A 191 -12.28 -6.83 -6.77
C PHE A 191 -13.03 -7.31 -5.52
N ALA A 192 -12.62 -6.88 -4.32
CA ALA A 192 -13.28 -7.31 -3.09
C ALA A 192 -14.75 -6.87 -3.03
N HIS A 193 -15.05 -5.65 -3.47
CA HIS A 193 -16.40 -5.12 -3.57
C HIS A 193 -17.27 -5.99 -4.49
N ASP A 194 -16.82 -6.26 -5.71
CA ASP A 194 -17.57 -7.09 -6.67
C ASP A 194 -17.68 -8.56 -6.24
N TYR A 195 -16.61 -9.13 -5.69
CA TYR A 195 -16.60 -10.52 -5.23
C TYR A 195 -17.60 -10.75 -4.08
N ALA A 196 -17.85 -9.72 -3.25
CA ALA A 196 -18.84 -9.79 -2.19
C ALA A 196 -20.28 -9.89 -2.73
N LEU A 197 -20.54 -9.44 -3.97
CA LEU A 197 -21.85 -9.48 -4.62
C LEU A 197 -22.18 -10.85 -5.23
N LEU A 198 -21.18 -11.71 -5.43
CA LEU A 198 -21.39 -13.09 -5.92
C LEU A 198 -22.01 -13.97 -4.83
N ASN A 199 -22.90 -14.88 -5.23
CA ASN A 199 -23.33 -16.00 -4.38
C ASN A 199 -22.22 -17.08 -4.29
N ASP A 200 -22.40 -18.06 -3.41
CA ASP A 200 -21.36 -19.06 -3.15
C ASP A 200 -21.11 -19.99 -4.36
N ASP A 201 -22.16 -20.35 -5.11
CA ASP A 201 -22.03 -21.19 -6.30
C ASP A 201 -21.22 -20.46 -7.40
N ASP A 202 -21.49 -19.17 -7.61
CA ASP A 202 -20.77 -18.32 -8.57
C ASP A 202 -19.32 -18.10 -8.16
N LYS A 203 -19.05 -17.96 -6.85
CA LYS A 203 -17.67 -17.87 -6.33
C LYS A 203 -16.90 -19.16 -6.61
N ASP A 204 -17.52 -20.32 -6.38
CA ASP A 204 -16.87 -21.60 -6.64
C ASP A 204 -16.60 -21.80 -8.13
N ALA A 205 -17.57 -21.46 -8.99
CA ALA A 205 -17.41 -21.49 -10.44
C ALA A 205 -16.29 -20.54 -10.90
N TYR A 206 -16.25 -19.32 -10.37
CA TYR A 206 -15.20 -18.33 -10.64
C TYR A 206 -13.80 -18.87 -10.31
N VAL A 207 -13.63 -19.46 -9.11
CA VAL A 207 -12.31 -19.97 -8.69
C VAL A 207 -11.85 -21.13 -9.57
N LEU A 208 -12.76 -21.99 -10.00
CA LEU A 208 -12.45 -23.08 -10.93
C LEU A 208 -12.03 -22.57 -12.30
N ASP A 209 -12.74 -21.58 -12.86
CA ASP A 209 -12.40 -20.98 -14.15
C ASP A 209 -11.05 -20.25 -14.10
N LEU A 210 -10.82 -19.50 -13.03
CA LEU A 210 -9.55 -18.82 -12.78
C LEU A 210 -8.40 -19.83 -12.63
N CYS A 211 -8.62 -20.95 -11.93
CA CYS A 211 -7.65 -22.04 -11.84
C CYS A 211 -7.34 -22.62 -13.22
N GLY A 212 -8.38 -22.89 -14.02
CA GLY A 212 -8.28 -23.36 -15.40
C GLY A 212 -7.43 -22.44 -16.27
N THR A 213 -7.61 -21.13 -16.11
CA THR A 213 -6.86 -20.11 -16.83
C THR A 213 -5.39 -20.05 -16.37
N ILE A 214 -5.12 -19.96 -15.07
CA ILE A 214 -3.76 -19.66 -14.54
C ILE A 214 -2.89 -20.91 -14.47
N ARG A 215 -3.50 -22.05 -14.15
CA ARG A 215 -2.81 -23.33 -13.91
C ARG A 215 -3.09 -24.33 -15.03
N GLU A 216 -3.48 -23.87 -16.22
CA GLU A 216 -3.83 -24.71 -17.38
C GLU A 216 -2.83 -25.86 -17.59
N SER A 217 -1.53 -25.54 -17.63
CA SER A 217 -0.46 -26.52 -17.82
C SER A 217 -0.29 -27.51 -16.66
N ALA A 218 -0.64 -27.11 -15.44
CA ALA A 218 -0.57 -27.94 -14.24
C ALA A 218 -1.82 -28.82 -14.07
N LEU A 219 -2.88 -28.57 -14.83
CA LEU A 219 -4.11 -29.37 -14.85
C LEU A 219 -4.07 -30.51 -15.88
N VAL A 220 -2.89 -30.80 -16.44
CA VAL A 220 -2.65 -31.98 -17.29
C VAL A 220 -2.24 -33.16 -16.42
N GLY A 221 -2.98 -34.27 -16.49
CA GLY A 221 -2.70 -35.47 -15.70
C GLY A 221 -3.95 -36.23 -15.30
N ASP A 222 -3.79 -37.16 -14.37
CA ASP A 222 -4.88 -37.92 -13.76
C ASP A 222 -5.75 -37.04 -12.82
N GLU A 223 -6.92 -37.56 -12.42
CA GLU A 223 -7.87 -36.79 -11.60
C GLU A 223 -7.34 -36.45 -10.21
N GLU A 224 -6.51 -37.30 -9.62
CA GLU A 224 -5.95 -37.06 -8.29
C GLU A 224 -4.99 -35.86 -8.32
N SER A 225 -4.09 -35.85 -9.32
CA SER A 225 -3.19 -34.73 -9.59
C SER A 225 -3.94 -33.42 -9.84
N ARG A 226 -4.99 -33.45 -10.69
CA ARG A 226 -5.81 -32.26 -10.98
C ARG A 226 -6.54 -31.76 -9.73
N THR A 227 -7.07 -32.67 -8.91
CA THR A 227 -7.73 -32.33 -7.66
C THR A 227 -6.78 -31.68 -6.66
N ALA A 228 -5.55 -32.19 -6.55
CA ALA A 228 -4.53 -31.59 -5.69
C ALA A 228 -4.18 -30.16 -6.12
N VAL A 229 -4.01 -29.92 -7.43
CA VAL A 229 -3.73 -28.57 -7.98
C VAL A 229 -4.88 -27.61 -7.71
N ARG A 230 -6.14 -28.04 -7.95
CA ARG A 230 -7.33 -27.22 -7.63
C ARG A 230 -7.36 -26.88 -6.14
N ASN A 231 -7.21 -27.85 -5.25
CA ASN A 231 -7.23 -27.64 -3.80
C ASN A 231 -6.12 -26.69 -3.33
N GLN A 232 -4.92 -26.80 -3.89
CA GLN A 232 -3.85 -25.84 -3.63
C GLN A 232 -4.25 -24.43 -4.09
N PHE A 233 -4.78 -24.30 -5.31
CA PHE A 233 -5.22 -23.03 -5.86
C PHE A 233 -6.33 -22.38 -5.05
N TYR A 234 -7.34 -23.14 -4.61
CA TYR A 234 -8.40 -22.66 -3.70
C TYR A 234 -7.82 -22.04 -2.43
N ASN A 235 -6.82 -22.69 -1.82
CA ASN A 235 -6.19 -22.19 -0.61
C ASN A 235 -5.37 -20.92 -0.85
N GLU A 236 -4.65 -20.84 -1.98
CA GLU A 236 -3.94 -19.63 -2.42
C GLU A 236 -4.92 -18.48 -2.68
N HIS A 237 -5.98 -18.74 -3.45
CA HIS A 237 -7.01 -17.76 -3.79
C HIS A 237 -7.75 -17.25 -2.55
N ARG A 238 -8.13 -18.12 -1.61
CA ARG A 238 -8.77 -17.72 -0.35
C ARG A 238 -7.92 -16.71 0.43
N ARG A 239 -6.59 -16.88 0.45
CA ARG A 239 -5.67 -15.93 1.11
C ARG A 239 -5.67 -14.58 0.39
N THR A 240 -5.66 -14.58 -0.94
CA THR A 240 -5.75 -13.37 -1.76
C THR A 240 -7.06 -12.62 -1.51
N VAL A 241 -8.22 -13.30 -1.57
CA VAL A 241 -9.53 -12.71 -1.28
C VAL A 241 -9.58 -12.12 0.14
N THR A 242 -9.08 -12.87 1.13
CA THR A 242 -9.02 -12.40 2.52
C THR A 242 -8.24 -11.09 2.63
N ALA A 243 -7.09 -10.98 1.96
CA ALA A 243 -6.31 -9.76 1.99
C ALA A 243 -7.00 -8.59 1.29
N ARG A 244 -7.64 -8.83 0.15
CA ARG A 244 -8.41 -7.79 -0.57
C ARG A 244 -9.60 -7.29 0.25
N ASN A 245 -10.28 -8.17 0.97
CA ASN A 245 -11.34 -7.79 1.90
C ASN A 245 -10.83 -6.92 3.06
N HIS A 246 -9.59 -7.16 3.52
CA HIS A 246 -8.96 -6.26 4.50
C HIS A 246 -8.65 -4.90 3.90
N TYR A 247 -8.19 -4.81 2.64
CA TYR A 247 -8.00 -3.53 1.96
C TYR A 247 -9.31 -2.75 1.81
N LEU A 248 -10.38 -3.43 1.41
CA LEU A 248 -11.73 -2.84 1.35
C LEU A 248 -12.17 -2.32 2.73
N SER A 249 -11.98 -3.12 3.78
CA SER A 249 -12.34 -2.72 5.15
C SER A 249 -11.55 -1.50 5.63
N LEU A 250 -10.24 -1.45 5.34
CA LEU A 250 -9.40 -0.30 5.63
C LEU A 250 -9.86 0.94 4.86
N PHE A 251 -10.20 0.78 3.59
CA PHE A 251 -10.70 1.88 2.76
C PHE A 251 -12.04 2.42 3.25
N HIS A 252 -12.96 1.55 3.68
CA HIS A 252 -14.21 1.99 4.30
C HIS A 252 -13.98 2.80 5.59
N LEU A 253 -12.93 2.49 6.37
CA LEU A 253 -12.66 3.22 7.61
C LEU A 253 -11.81 4.49 7.42
N PHE A 254 -10.80 4.44 6.55
CA PHE A 254 -9.77 5.49 6.45
C PHE A 254 -9.73 6.18 5.08
N GLY A 255 -10.51 5.72 4.11
CA GLY A 255 -10.64 6.35 2.81
C GLY A 255 -9.38 6.35 1.95
N ALA A 256 -9.22 7.43 1.19
CA ALA A 256 -8.08 7.66 0.31
C ALA A 256 -6.72 7.67 1.01
N SER A 257 -6.66 7.86 2.34
CA SER A 257 -5.43 7.73 3.12
C SER A 257 -4.76 6.37 2.94
N VAL A 258 -5.54 5.30 2.73
CA VAL A 258 -5.01 3.97 2.41
C VAL A 258 -4.22 3.98 1.10
N LEU A 259 -4.67 4.72 0.09
CA LEU A 259 -4.02 4.80 -1.23
C LEU A 259 -2.79 5.73 -1.21
N LEU A 260 -2.68 6.63 -0.24
CA LEU A 260 -1.51 7.48 -0.06
C LEU A 260 -0.34 6.74 0.58
N ASP A 261 -0.59 5.66 1.31
CA ASP A 261 0.43 4.96 2.10
C ASP A 261 0.83 3.59 1.53
N PRO A 262 1.92 3.48 0.74
CA PRO A 262 2.40 2.21 0.20
C PRO A 262 3.03 1.30 1.28
N THR A 263 3.14 1.76 2.53
CA THR A 263 3.74 0.96 3.59
C THR A 263 2.85 -0.20 4.03
N ILE A 264 1.57 -0.21 3.65
CA ILE A 264 0.69 -1.37 3.78
C ILE A 264 1.05 -2.52 2.83
N ASP A 265 1.98 -2.32 1.89
CA ASP A 265 2.40 -3.40 1.01
C ASP A 265 3.19 -4.44 1.81
N ILE A 266 2.42 -5.33 2.43
CA ILE A 266 2.83 -6.45 3.26
C ILE A 266 3.08 -7.64 2.33
N ARG A 267 3.71 -7.40 1.17
CA ARG A 267 4.14 -8.48 0.29
C ARG A 267 5.29 -9.22 0.95
N THR A 268 5.06 -10.50 1.23
CA THR A 268 6.17 -11.45 1.32
C THR A 268 6.65 -11.81 -0.09
N ARG A 269 7.82 -12.44 -0.21
CA ARG A 269 8.34 -12.97 -1.49
C ARG A 269 7.38 -13.93 -2.22
N THR A 270 6.30 -14.37 -1.56
CA THR A 270 5.27 -15.24 -2.14
C THR A 270 4.06 -14.46 -2.70
N GLY A 271 4.06 -13.12 -2.64
CA GLY A 271 2.94 -12.29 -3.11
C GLY A 271 1.72 -12.28 -2.20
N ILE A 272 1.78 -12.95 -1.04
CA ILE A 272 0.67 -13.06 -0.09
C ILE A 272 0.82 -11.97 0.99
N PRO A 273 -0.23 -11.17 1.25
CA PRO A 273 -0.25 -10.21 2.35
C PRO A 273 -0.23 -10.94 3.71
N THR A 274 0.91 -10.99 4.38
CA THR A 274 0.98 -11.46 5.78
C THR A 274 0.78 -10.31 6.73
N LEU A 275 -0.46 -9.84 6.84
CA LEU A 275 -0.88 -9.01 7.97
C LEU A 275 -0.36 -9.65 9.25
N SER A 276 0.19 -8.84 10.17
CA SER A 276 0.72 -9.43 11.40
C SER A 276 -0.40 -10.12 12.16
N ALA A 277 -0.06 -11.06 13.04
CA ALA A 277 -1.06 -11.71 13.90
C ALA A 277 -1.84 -10.70 14.78
N THR A 278 -1.31 -9.49 14.99
CA THR A 278 -1.98 -8.43 15.74
C THR A 278 -2.94 -7.60 14.90
N PHE A 279 -2.78 -7.56 13.57
CA PHE A 279 -3.58 -6.70 12.68
C PHE A 279 -5.09 -6.85 12.88
N PRO A 280 -5.70 -8.06 12.88
CA PRO A 280 -7.16 -8.16 12.98
C PRO A 280 -7.69 -7.63 14.31
N LYS A 281 -6.91 -7.83 15.39
CA LYS A 281 -7.25 -7.33 16.72
C LYS A 281 -7.13 -5.82 16.78
N THR A 282 -6.07 -5.25 16.22
CA THR A 282 -5.85 -3.79 16.18
C THR A 282 -6.93 -3.12 15.34
N PHE A 283 -7.10 -3.55 14.10
CA PHE A 283 -8.10 -3.00 13.19
C PHE A 283 -9.53 -3.16 13.73
N GLY A 284 -9.87 -4.33 14.28
CA GLY A 284 -11.19 -4.57 14.89
C GLY A 284 -11.48 -3.69 16.11
N ARG A 285 -10.46 -3.15 16.79
CA ARG A 285 -10.63 -2.16 17.85
C ARG A 285 -10.72 -0.74 17.30
N LEU A 286 -9.88 -0.37 16.34
CA LEU A 286 -9.98 0.93 15.67
C LEU A 286 -11.37 1.15 15.07
N ARG A 287 -11.96 0.13 14.45
CA ARG A 287 -13.35 0.19 13.94
C ARG A 287 -14.42 0.38 15.03
N LYS A 288 -14.11 0.06 16.29
CA LYS A 288 -15.03 0.30 17.42
C LYS A 288 -14.88 1.71 17.97
N GLU A 289 -13.66 2.23 18.01
CA GLU A 289 -13.36 3.59 18.45
C GLU A 289 -13.90 4.60 17.43
N PHE A 290 -13.64 4.36 16.15
CA PHE A 290 -14.12 5.18 15.05
C PHE A 290 -15.42 4.62 14.48
N LYS A 291 -16.53 5.32 14.73
CA LYS A 291 -17.79 5.02 14.05
C LYS A 291 -17.73 5.52 12.60
N SER A 292 -18.55 4.93 11.73
CA SER A 292 -18.70 5.34 10.32
C SER A 292 -18.98 6.82 10.14
N ASP A 293 -19.62 7.46 11.14
CA ASP A 293 -20.09 8.85 11.07
C ASP A 293 -19.13 9.80 11.80
N ASP A 294 -17.90 9.36 12.06
CA ASP A 294 -16.89 10.22 12.68
C ASP A 294 -16.58 11.39 11.73
N ILE A 295 -16.98 12.59 12.15
CA ILE A 295 -16.84 13.83 11.38
C ILE A 295 -15.38 14.09 11.00
N ARG A 296 -14.45 13.73 11.88
CA ARG A 296 -13.02 13.93 11.64
C ARG A 296 -12.52 12.95 10.57
N LEU A 297 -12.89 11.67 10.63
CA LEU A 297 -12.56 10.73 9.55
C LEU A 297 -13.19 11.11 8.22
N THR A 298 -14.43 11.60 8.23
CA THR A 298 -15.11 12.08 7.02
C THR A 298 -14.36 13.26 6.40
N ARG A 299 -13.92 14.23 7.21
CA ARG A 299 -13.11 15.35 6.75
C ARG A 299 -11.76 14.89 6.19
N LEU A 300 -11.07 13.99 6.91
CA LEU A 300 -9.82 13.40 6.45
C LEU A 300 -10.01 12.68 5.11
N HIS A 301 -11.08 11.91 4.94
CA HIS A 301 -11.40 11.25 3.68
C HIS A 301 -11.42 12.24 2.52
N ASN A 302 -12.15 13.36 2.66
CA ASN A 302 -12.28 14.37 1.62
C ASN A 302 -10.94 15.06 1.32
N ASP A 303 -10.21 15.48 2.35
CA ASP A 303 -8.92 16.17 2.20
C ASP A 303 -7.87 15.23 1.57
N ASN A 304 -7.84 13.96 1.98
CA ASN A 304 -6.92 12.95 1.45
C ASN A 304 -7.29 12.47 0.05
N SER A 305 -8.59 12.45 -0.31
CA SER A 305 -9.03 12.23 -1.70
C SER A 305 -8.57 13.35 -2.62
N ALA A 306 -8.70 14.61 -2.18
CA ALA A 306 -8.20 15.77 -2.93
C ALA A 306 -6.67 15.74 -3.08
N LEU A 307 -5.93 15.44 -2.01
CA LEU A 307 -4.48 15.28 -2.05
C LEU A 307 -4.07 14.17 -3.02
N LEU A 308 -4.68 12.98 -2.94
CA LEU A 308 -4.40 11.85 -3.82
C LEU A 308 -4.57 12.24 -5.29
N LEU A 309 -5.69 12.87 -5.63
CA LEU A 309 -5.95 13.31 -7.01
C LEU A 309 -4.95 14.38 -7.47
N ASN A 310 -4.57 15.33 -6.62
CA ASN A 310 -3.55 16.32 -6.95
C ASN A 310 -2.17 15.67 -7.17
N MET A 311 -1.79 14.70 -6.33
CA MET A 311 -0.55 13.95 -6.51
C MET A 311 -0.55 13.15 -7.81
N LEU A 312 -1.65 12.47 -8.14
CA LEU A 312 -1.77 11.73 -9.39
C LEU A 312 -1.79 12.64 -10.62
N GLN A 313 -2.31 13.88 -10.53
CA GLN A 313 -2.22 14.85 -11.62
C GLN A 313 -0.77 15.29 -11.90
N VAL A 314 0.07 15.36 -10.87
CA VAL A 314 1.47 15.76 -11.03
C VAL A 314 2.35 14.58 -11.39
N LEU A 315 2.15 13.43 -10.75
CA LEU A 315 3.04 12.27 -10.83
C LEU A 315 2.53 11.19 -11.78
N GLY A 316 1.22 11.04 -11.91
CA GLY A 316 0.58 10.02 -12.72
C GLY A 316 0.33 10.44 -14.17
N SER A 317 -0.33 9.55 -14.90
CA SER A 317 -0.92 9.87 -16.21
C SER A 317 -2.39 10.27 -16.05
N GLU A 318 -2.95 10.90 -17.08
CA GLU A 318 -4.38 11.24 -17.11
C GLU A 318 -5.27 10.00 -16.95
N ASP A 319 -4.85 8.86 -17.50
CA ASP A 319 -5.58 7.59 -17.36
C ASP A 319 -5.57 7.08 -15.90
N VAL A 320 -4.47 7.25 -15.17
CA VAL A 320 -4.40 6.89 -13.73
C VAL A 320 -5.34 7.78 -12.92
N VAL A 321 -5.31 9.09 -13.16
CA VAL A 321 -6.19 10.06 -12.48
C VAL A 321 -7.65 9.70 -12.73
N LYS A 322 -8.01 9.38 -13.97
CA LYS A 322 -9.37 8.99 -14.34
C LYS A 322 -9.79 7.71 -13.62
N LEU A 323 -8.97 6.65 -13.67
CA LEU A 323 -9.26 5.38 -13.00
C LEU A 323 -9.53 5.58 -11.50
N VAL A 324 -8.68 6.34 -10.81
CA VAL A 324 -8.83 6.58 -9.37
C VAL A 324 -10.03 7.45 -9.06
N ARG A 325 -10.32 8.46 -9.89
CA ARG A 325 -11.53 9.29 -9.72
C ARG A 325 -12.81 8.46 -9.88
N ASP A 326 -12.89 7.62 -10.92
CA ASP A 326 -14.04 6.76 -11.17
C ASP A 326 -14.20 5.73 -10.03
N PHE A 327 -13.09 5.24 -9.48
CA PHE A 327 -13.07 4.40 -8.28
C PHE A 327 -13.66 5.12 -7.05
N LEU A 328 -13.16 6.30 -6.69
CA LEU A 328 -13.67 7.05 -5.53
C LEU A 328 -15.17 7.32 -5.65
N ALA A 329 -15.62 7.73 -6.84
CA ALA A 329 -17.03 7.97 -7.13
C ALA A 329 -17.93 6.72 -7.05
N THR A 330 -17.35 5.50 -7.06
CA THR A 330 -18.11 4.26 -6.84
C THR A 330 -18.53 4.15 -5.38
N PHE A 331 -17.64 4.51 -4.45
CA PHE A 331 -17.88 4.39 -3.01
C PHE A 331 -18.61 5.60 -2.41
N ASP A 332 -18.51 6.77 -3.04
CA ASP A 332 -19.30 7.95 -2.64
C ASP A 332 -20.81 7.69 -2.81
N LYS A 333 -21.21 6.98 -3.87
CA LYS A 333 -22.63 6.69 -4.16
C LYS A 333 -23.26 5.68 -3.20
N ASP A 334 -22.49 4.67 -2.78
CA ASP A 334 -22.96 3.63 -1.85
C ASP A 334 -23.31 4.23 -0.48
N THR A 335 -22.72 5.37 -0.09
CA THR A 335 -23.05 6.08 1.17
C THR A 335 -24.34 6.90 1.13
N GLU A 336 -24.80 7.32 -0.06
CA GLU A 336 -26.08 8.02 -0.23
C GLU A 336 -27.27 7.05 -0.20
N ASP A 337 -27.10 5.80 -0.65
CA ASP A 337 -28.15 4.78 -0.68
C ASP A 337 -28.37 4.08 0.68
N GLU A 338 -27.38 4.04 1.57
CA GLU A 338 -27.52 3.50 2.94
C GLU A 338 -28.16 4.48 3.94
N SER A 339 -28.37 5.74 3.55
CA SER A 339 -28.93 6.80 4.41
C SER A 339 -30.36 7.23 4.04
N GLY A 340 -31.01 6.52 3.10
CA GLY A 340 -32.44 6.60 2.79
C GLY A 340 -33.25 5.46 3.40
#